data_AF-Q176K7-F1
#
_entry.id   AF-Q176K7-F1
#
_cell.length_a   1.000
_cell.length_b   1.000
_cell.length_c   1.000
_cell.angle_alpha   90.00
_cell.angle_beta   90.00
_cell.angle_gamma   90.00
#
_symmetry.space_group_name_H-M   'P 1'
#
loop_
_entity.id
_entity.type
_entity.pdbx_description
1 polymer ?
#
loop_
_entity_poly.entity_id
_entity_poly.type
_entity_poly.pdbx_seq_one_letter_code
_entity_poly.pdbx_strand_id
1 'polypeptide(L)'
;MRHASVWVCILTFYNLQSSSLAAIVPPPWSDPNKNPCASQPGGWQLLYWPPLKKCFKIFQLGYPCPETMELSPVGVGSTSTGSTAECRCPPGTAQSPLTKRCHLLFERGPCEFGQFFAPIADSDVKSAIPKQRWGTCKSAEICESGMVYWPQDNKCYQMHTKGPCTKGKLMSLDNDGIAKCKCENEGELSNYFYEETETCHEFFTKGPCLRTGELFLPSKKCACHQRLPHFHNESNQCYEIGTIGPCPIGHTFIIADKRGQQEVSLMKAECRCKENYVLWANGYCYKLYTQGPCETGSFLIDANVCIPNPCEKGRLYFPKEKTCYRIGSQGPCSLHQVVIFDFTTRPSLDGISYNGICGCSGVIHNLDQSCTDDEVPKSACDSTPDMIEINKQCYKLYTRGLCGPGQWLEPKKTSSNLRAATCVCRPGYTPYEAPLQNGVIGCQPPAVGLARYLNRKRILSIRIGNITLAIPQ
;
A
#
# COMPACT_ATOMS: atom_id res chain seq x y z
N MET A 1 60.68 34.95 15.07
CA MET A 1 59.52 35.04 15.97
C MET A 1 58.25 34.89 15.15
N ARG A 2 57.41 33.93 15.58
CA ARG A 2 55.96 33.86 15.39
C ARG A 2 55.41 33.60 13.98
N HIS A 3 55.44 32.31 13.63
CA HIS A 3 54.34 31.62 12.95
C HIS A 3 53.04 31.79 13.75
N ALA A 4 52.06 32.50 13.23
CA ALA A 4 50.70 32.51 13.77
C ALA A 4 49.72 33.05 12.73
N SER A 5 49.25 32.20 11.79
CA SER A 5 48.01 32.48 11.02
C SER A 5 47.41 31.27 10.28
N VAL A 6 47.78 30.03 10.60
CA VAL A 6 47.20 28.84 9.91
C VAL A 6 46.43 27.91 10.88
N TRP A 7 46.37 28.25 12.17
CA TRP A 7 45.75 27.40 13.20
C TRP A 7 44.38 27.91 13.69
N VAL A 8 43.53 28.40 12.80
CA VAL A 8 42.14 28.79 13.16
C VAL A 8 41.06 28.11 12.31
N CYS A 9 41.38 27.50 11.17
CA CYS A 9 40.36 26.82 10.34
C CYS A 9 40.31 25.29 10.50
N ILE A 10 41.16 24.67 11.33
CA ILE A 10 41.18 23.21 11.52
C ILE A 10 40.47 22.77 12.82
N LEU A 11 40.03 23.71 13.67
CA LEU A 11 39.36 23.40 14.95
C LEU A 11 37.82 23.50 14.91
N THR A 12 37.21 23.76 13.76
CA THR A 12 35.74 23.83 13.61
C THR A 12 35.11 22.64 12.88
N PHE A 13 35.87 21.56 12.62
CA PHE A 13 35.35 20.33 12.00
C PHE A 13 35.46 19.07 12.88
N TYR A 14 35.98 19.17 14.10
CA TYR A 14 35.91 18.10 15.10
C TYR A 14 35.00 18.57 16.23
N ASN A 15 33.70 18.30 16.12
CA ASN A 15 32.71 18.09 17.21
C ASN A 15 31.28 18.35 16.71
N LEU A 16 30.86 17.60 15.70
CA LEU A 16 29.45 17.23 15.54
C LEU A 16 29.36 15.73 15.28
N GLN A 17 29.85 14.94 16.24
CA GLN A 17 29.24 13.65 16.48
C GLN A 17 27.93 13.93 17.21
N SER A 18 26.88 14.21 16.43
CA SER A 18 25.51 14.01 16.90
C SER A 18 25.41 12.55 17.32
N SER A 19 25.56 12.30 18.60
CA SER A 19 25.16 11.05 19.22
C SER A 19 23.66 10.98 19.06
N SER A 20 23.21 10.39 17.96
CA SER A 20 21.83 9.98 17.83
C SER A 20 21.62 8.93 18.91
N LEU A 21 21.07 9.34 20.05
CA LEU A 21 20.43 8.42 20.97
C LEU A 21 19.21 7.89 20.21
N ALA A 22 19.44 6.86 19.39
CA ALA A 22 18.39 5.99 18.95
C ALA A 22 17.82 5.34 20.21
N ALA A 23 16.75 5.92 20.74
CA ALA A 23 15.96 5.28 21.76
C ALA A 23 15.30 4.06 21.10
N ILE A 24 15.94 2.89 21.22
CA ILE A 24 15.30 1.62 20.91
C ILE A 24 14.15 1.49 21.90
N VAL A 25 12.93 1.74 21.45
CA VAL A 25 11.74 1.46 22.25
C VAL A 25 11.70 -0.06 22.39
N PRO A 26 11.91 -0.60 23.60
CA PRO A 26 11.98 -2.03 23.77
C PRO A 26 10.57 -2.62 23.54
N PRO A 27 10.46 -3.81 22.93
CA PRO A 27 9.16 -4.39 22.64
C PRO A 27 8.36 -4.63 23.93
N PRO A 28 7.02 -4.62 23.90
CA PRO A 28 6.21 -4.72 25.11
C PRO A 28 6.47 -5.95 26.00
N TRP A 29 6.98 -7.04 25.43
CA TRP A 29 7.28 -8.30 26.12
C TRP A 29 8.68 -8.36 26.73
N SER A 30 9.53 -7.34 26.53
CA SER A 30 10.82 -7.25 27.23
C SER A 30 10.72 -6.53 28.59
N ASP A 31 9.51 -6.17 29.02
CA ASP A 31 9.23 -5.66 30.37
C ASP A 31 9.22 -6.82 31.38
N PRO A 32 10.15 -6.89 32.36
CA PRO A 32 10.20 -7.95 33.35
C PRO A 32 8.94 -8.06 34.23
N ASN A 33 8.18 -6.97 34.38
CA ASN A 33 6.94 -6.97 35.15
C ASN A 33 5.82 -7.74 34.44
N LYS A 34 5.88 -7.82 33.11
CA LYS A 34 4.92 -8.55 32.28
C LYS A 34 5.45 -9.93 31.96
N ASN A 35 6.73 -10.03 31.61
CA ASN A 35 7.38 -11.27 31.20
C ASN A 35 8.55 -11.60 32.15
N PRO A 36 8.37 -12.50 33.12
CA PRO A 36 9.43 -12.89 34.05
C PRO A 36 10.70 -13.43 33.38
N CYS A 37 10.60 -13.94 32.14
CA CYS A 37 11.77 -14.42 31.38
C CYS A 37 12.66 -13.29 30.86
N ALA A 38 12.18 -12.05 30.84
CA ALA A 38 12.95 -10.90 30.38
C ALA A 38 14.16 -10.58 31.28
N SER A 39 14.17 -11.04 32.53
CA SER A 39 15.31 -10.86 33.46
C SER A 39 16.45 -11.86 33.25
N GLN A 40 16.27 -12.87 32.39
CA GLN A 40 17.30 -13.87 32.07
C GLN A 40 18.28 -13.33 31.01
N PRO A 41 19.51 -13.90 30.90
CA PRO A 41 20.40 -13.56 29.80
C PRO A 41 19.74 -13.89 28.45
N GLY A 42 19.66 -12.89 27.56
CA GLY A 42 18.90 -13.03 26.30
C GLY A 42 17.38 -12.99 26.48
N GLY A 43 16.87 -12.54 27.64
CA GLY A 43 15.45 -12.56 27.99
C GLY A 43 14.51 -11.84 27.04
N TRP A 44 15.00 -10.92 26.21
CA TRP A 44 14.22 -10.27 25.15
C TRP A 44 13.80 -11.24 24.02
N GLN A 45 14.44 -12.39 23.91
CA GLN A 45 14.09 -13.50 23.00
C GLN A 45 13.26 -14.59 23.68
N LEU A 46 12.95 -14.45 24.97
CA LEU A 46 12.27 -15.47 25.74
C LEU A 46 10.87 -14.99 26.13
N LEU A 47 9.92 -15.90 26.10
CA LEU A 47 8.58 -15.70 26.63
C LEU A 47 8.28 -16.70 27.73
N TYR A 48 7.67 -16.20 28.79
CA TYR A 48 7.14 -17.04 29.85
C TYR A 48 5.88 -17.77 29.37
N TRP A 49 5.88 -19.10 29.48
CA TRP A 49 4.71 -19.92 29.17
C TRP A 49 4.04 -20.38 30.47
N PRO A 50 2.90 -19.78 30.87
CA PRO A 50 2.27 -20.06 32.16
C PRO A 50 1.92 -21.55 32.39
N PRO A 51 1.39 -22.31 31.40
CA PRO A 51 1.03 -23.71 31.61
C PRO A 51 2.18 -24.62 32.07
N LEU A 52 3.41 -24.33 31.61
CA LEU A 52 4.60 -25.15 31.93
C LEU A 52 5.55 -24.48 32.93
N LYS A 53 5.25 -23.24 33.34
CA LYS A 53 6.10 -22.42 34.22
C LYS A 53 7.56 -22.32 33.74
N LYS A 54 7.77 -22.31 32.43
CA LYS A 54 9.09 -22.31 31.78
C LYS A 54 9.20 -21.18 30.75
N CYS A 55 10.44 -20.78 30.48
CA CYS A 55 10.80 -19.81 29.46
C CYS A 55 11.12 -20.52 28.15
N PHE A 56 10.56 -20.03 27.05
CA PHE A 56 10.77 -20.58 25.72
C PHE A 56 11.17 -19.48 24.76
N LYS A 57 11.90 -19.85 23.70
CA LYS A 57 12.32 -18.90 22.66
C LYS A 57 11.12 -18.49 21.82
N ILE A 58 11.02 -17.19 21.52
CA ILE A 58 10.01 -16.66 20.60
C ILE A 58 10.27 -17.14 19.16
N PHE A 59 9.19 -17.22 18.38
CA PHE A 59 9.22 -17.63 16.96
C PHE A 59 9.83 -19.01 16.71
N GLN A 60 9.91 -19.83 17.76
CA GLN A 60 10.29 -21.23 17.65
C GLN A 60 9.04 -22.04 17.33
N LEU A 61 9.14 -22.85 16.27
CA LEU A 61 8.13 -23.82 15.88
C LEU A 61 8.10 -25.01 16.85
N GLY A 62 6.90 -25.51 17.12
CA GLY A 62 6.71 -26.67 17.97
C GLY A 62 6.77 -26.34 19.46
N TYR A 63 7.14 -27.34 20.27
CA TYR A 63 6.98 -27.32 21.72
C TYR A 63 7.48 -26.00 22.36
N PRO A 64 6.64 -25.27 23.12
CA PRO A 64 5.40 -25.69 23.79
C PRO A 64 4.13 -25.58 22.93
N CYS A 65 4.23 -25.04 21.72
CA CYS A 65 3.15 -24.95 20.76
C CYS A 65 3.04 -26.24 19.91
N PRO A 66 1.93 -26.43 19.18
CA PRO A 66 1.84 -27.46 18.15
C PRO A 66 2.96 -27.33 17.11
N GLU A 67 3.35 -28.43 16.47
CA GLU A 67 4.51 -28.50 15.54
C GLU A 67 4.53 -27.43 14.44
N THR A 68 3.36 -27.02 13.94
CA THR A 68 3.22 -26.04 12.86
C THR A 68 2.99 -24.61 13.36
N MET A 69 2.99 -24.39 14.67
CA MET A 69 2.75 -23.09 15.30
C MET A 69 4.00 -22.61 16.00
N GLU A 70 4.14 -21.30 16.07
CA GLU A 70 5.21 -20.63 16.78
C GLU A 70 4.71 -19.93 18.04
N LEU A 71 5.58 -19.87 19.05
CA LEU A 71 5.33 -19.09 20.25
C LEU A 71 5.58 -17.61 19.96
N SER A 72 4.54 -16.79 20.06
CA SER A 72 4.58 -15.38 19.72
C SER A 72 4.07 -14.50 20.87
N PRO A 73 4.56 -13.25 20.98
CA PRO A 73 4.10 -12.32 22.00
C PRO A 73 2.66 -11.90 21.73
N VAL A 74 1.91 -11.66 22.80
CA VAL A 74 0.50 -11.28 22.66
C VAL A 74 0.36 -9.89 22.03
N GLY A 75 -0.41 -9.80 20.95
CA GLY A 75 -0.64 -8.54 20.23
C GLY A 75 -1.44 -7.52 21.06
N VAL A 76 -1.09 -6.23 20.92
CA VAL A 76 -1.79 -5.11 21.58
C VAL A 76 -3.27 -5.13 21.18
N GLY A 77 -4.16 -5.46 22.11
CA GLY A 77 -5.62 -5.56 21.89
C GLY A 77 -6.23 -6.95 22.13
N SER A 78 -5.44 -7.97 22.49
CA SER A 78 -5.97 -9.24 23.00
C SER A 78 -6.26 -9.14 24.49
N THR A 79 -7.52 -9.36 24.89
CA THR A 79 -8.00 -9.28 26.28
C THR A 79 -7.70 -10.54 27.10
N SER A 80 -6.71 -11.34 26.71
CA SER A 80 -6.30 -12.51 27.51
C SER A 80 -5.54 -12.05 28.75
N THR A 81 -6.26 -12.04 29.86
CA THR A 81 -5.78 -11.88 31.23
C THR A 81 -4.44 -12.61 31.46
N GLY A 82 -3.35 -11.84 31.53
CA GLY A 82 -2.09 -12.26 32.17
C GLY A 82 -1.13 -13.15 31.37
N SER A 83 -1.42 -13.55 30.13
CA SER A 83 -0.45 -14.29 29.30
C SER A 83 0.35 -13.34 28.42
N THR A 84 1.68 -13.38 28.49
CA THR A 84 2.58 -12.64 27.58
C THR A 84 2.84 -13.35 26.26
N ALA A 85 2.41 -14.61 26.17
CA ALA A 85 2.71 -15.49 25.05
C ALA A 85 1.45 -16.23 24.56
N GLU A 86 1.40 -16.46 23.26
CA GLU A 86 0.35 -17.22 22.59
C GLU A 86 0.95 -18.03 21.43
N CYS A 87 0.31 -19.15 21.07
CA CYS A 87 0.69 -19.93 19.90
C CYS A 87 -0.02 -19.38 18.67
N ARG A 88 0.71 -19.03 17.62
CA ARG A 88 0.17 -18.48 16.36
C ARG A 88 0.77 -19.20 15.16
N CYS A 89 0.07 -19.10 14.03
CA CYS A 89 0.65 -19.52 12.76
C CYS A 89 1.75 -18.53 12.33
N PRO A 90 2.91 -19.02 11.86
CA PRO A 90 3.99 -18.18 11.34
C PRO A 90 3.53 -17.22 10.23
N PRO A 91 4.25 -16.11 9.99
CA PRO A 91 4.01 -15.24 8.84
C PRO A 91 3.99 -16.02 7.51
N GLY A 92 3.04 -15.69 6.63
CA GLY A 92 2.85 -16.42 5.36
C GLY A 92 2.09 -17.75 5.48
N THR A 93 1.63 -18.12 6.68
CA THR A 93 0.80 -19.30 6.91
C THR A 93 -0.54 -18.95 7.55
N ALA A 94 -1.53 -19.84 7.42
CA ALA A 94 -2.79 -19.77 8.13
C ALA A 94 -3.23 -21.15 8.63
N GLN A 95 -4.08 -21.19 9.65
CA GLN A 95 -4.56 -22.44 10.21
C GLN A 95 -5.73 -22.99 9.39
N SER A 96 -5.66 -24.27 9.04
CA SER A 96 -6.78 -24.98 8.44
C SER A 96 -7.77 -25.41 9.52
N PRO A 97 -9.09 -25.17 9.35
CA PRO A 97 -10.11 -25.67 10.26
C PRO A 97 -10.21 -27.20 10.26
N LEU A 98 -9.82 -27.85 9.16
CA LEU A 98 -9.90 -29.30 8.99
C LEU A 98 -8.76 -30.01 9.71
N THR A 99 -7.52 -29.60 9.45
CA THR A 99 -6.33 -30.29 9.99
C THR A 99 -5.86 -29.72 11.32
N LYS A 100 -6.39 -28.55 11.73
CA LYS A 100 -5.94 -27.76 12.89
C LYS A 100 -4.45 -27.39 12.85
N ARG A 101 -3.80 -27.53 11.70
CA ARG A 101 -2.38 -27.21 11.44
C ARG A 101 -2.26 -25.95 10.60
N CYS A 102 -1.12 -25.28 10.69
CA CYS A 102 -0.81 -24.12 9.85
C CYS A 102 -0.21 -24.59 8.52
N HIS A 103 -0.73 -24.04 7.43
CA HIS A 103 -0.28 -24.32 6.06
C HIS A 103 0.15 -23.04 5.37
N LEU A 104 1.09 -23.14 4.44
CA LEU A 104 1.56 -22.01 3.63
C LEU A 104 0.41 -21.47 2.78
N LEU A 105 0.31 -20.14 2.74
CA LEU A 105 -0.65 -19.47 1.88
C LEU A 105 -0.19 -19.57 0.42
N PHE A 106 -1.16 -19.68 -0.48
CA PHE A 106 -0.97 -19.73 -1.94
C PHE A 106 -0.21 -20.95 -2.45
N GLU A 107 -0.08 -21.98 -1.62
CA GLU A 107 0.38 -23.31 -2.01
C GLU A 107 -0.76 -24.32 -1.87
N ARG A 108 -0.60 -25.53 -2.42
CA ARG A 108 -1.62 -26.58 -2.34
C ARG A 108 -2.00 -26.91 -0.89
N GLY A 109 -1.01 -27.11 -0.01
CA GLY A 109 -1.26 -27.42 1.40
C GLY A 109 -2.20 -28.62 1.58
N PRO A 110 -3.31 -28.49 2.33
CA PRO A 110 -4.29 -29.56 2.53
C PRO A 110 -5.34 -29.65 1.40
N CYS A 111 -5.18 -28.89 0.31
CA CYS A 111 -6.16 -28.77 -0.76
C CYS A 111 -5.96 -29.79 -1.89
N GLU A 112 -6.98 -29.93 -2.72
CA GLU A 112 -6.94 -30.80 -3.90
C GLU A 112 -6.05 -30.22 -5.01
N PHE A 113 -5.73 -31.04 -6.03
CA PHE A 113 -4.97 -30.60 -7.19
C PHE A 113 -5.65 -29.40 -7.88
N GLY A 114 -4.87 -28.39 -8.28
CA GLY A 114 -5.37 -27.13 -8.86
C GLY A 114 -6.03 -26.18 -7.86
N GLN A 115 -6.07 -26.52 -6.56
CA GLN A 115 -6.51 -25.64 -5.49
C GLN A 115 -5.34 -25.18 -4.62
N PHE A 116 -5.46 -23.97 -4.09
CA PHE A 116 -4.48 -23.38 -3.20
C PHE A 116 -5.11 -22.93 -1.88
N PHE A 117 -4.31 -22.88 -0.83
CA PHE A 117 -4.75 -22.48 0.50
C PHE A 117 -4.68 -20.95 0.66
N ALA A 118 -5.82 -20.30 0.78
CA ALA A 118 -5.95 -18.84 0.82
C ALA A 118 -6.38 -18.35 2.22
N PRO A 119 -5.98 -17.14 2.64
CA PRO A 119 -6.46 -16.57 3.90
C PRO A 119 -7.96 -16.23 3.80
N ILE A 120 -8.69 -16.39 4.90
CA ILE A 120 -10.07 -15.91 5.04
C ILE A 120 -9.99 -14.45 5.49
N ALA A 121 -10.73 -13.56 4.84
CA ALA A 121 -10.78 -12.16 5.23
C ALA A 121 -11.43 -12.02 6.62
N ASP A 122 -10.88 -11.13 7.47
CA ASP A 122 -11.38 -10.88 8.84
C ASP A 122 -12.85 -10.42 8.89
N SER A 123 -13.44 -10.04 7.74
CA SER A 123 -14.86 -9.67 7.60
C SER A 123 -15.83 -10.86 7.75
N ASP A 124 -15.40 -12.07 7.43
CA ASP A 124 -16.30 -13.22 7.25
C ASP A 124 -16.43 -14.08 8.51
N VAL A 125 -15.59 -13.83 9.53
CA VAL A 125 -15.57 -14.60 10.78
C VAL A 125 -15.97 -13.72 11.96
N LYS A 126 -17.27 -13.66 12.23
CA LYS A 126 -17.83 -13.10 13.49
C LYS A 126 -17.55 -14.05 14.66
N SER A 127 -16.29 -14.25 15.04
CA SER A 127 -15.96 -15.05 16.23
C SER A 127 -15.14 -14.26 17.24
N ALA A 128 -15.60 -14.29 18.50
CA ALA A 128 -14.97 -13.71 19.68
C ALA A 128 -13.72 -14.50 20.15
N ILE A 129 -13.00 -15.12 19.23
CA ILE A 129 -11.83 -15.98 19.48
C ILE A 129 -10.61 -15.19 18.99
N PRO A 130 -9.46 -15.21 19.72
CA PRO A 130 -8.27 -14.43 19.40
C PRO A 130 -7.89 -14.54 17.92
N LYS A 131 -7.39 -13.42 17.38
CA LYS A 131 -6.99 -13.15 15.97
C LYS A 131 -6.01 -14.19 15.39
N GLN A 132 -6.48 -15.42 15.24
CA GLN A 132 -5.80 -16.51 14.61
C GLN A 132 -6.02 -16.37 13.11
N ARG A 133 -4.96 -16.46 12.31
CA ARG A 133 -5.10 -16.37 10.86
C ARG A 133 -5.71 -17.68 10.35
N TRP A 134 -6.94 -17.63 9.85
CA TRP A 134 -7.61 -18.79 9.25
C TRP A 134 -7.43 -18.81 7.74
N GLY A 135 -7.40 -20.01 7.17
CA GLY A 135 -7.35 -20.19 5.72
C GLY A 135 -8.34 -21.26 5.23
N THR A 136 -8.67 -21.18 3.95
CA THR A 136 -9.57 -22.09 3.24
C THR A 136 -9.01 -22.43 1.86
N CYS A 137 -9.41 -23.57 1.31
CA CYS A 137 -9.03 -23.96 -0.04
C CYS A 137 -9.85 -23.17 -1.07
N LYS A 138 -9.15 -22.59 -2.06
CA LYS A 138 -9.74 -21.90 -3.21
C LYS A 138 -9.22 -22.53 -4.50
N SER A 139 -10.06 -22.55 -5.52
CA SER A 139 -9.66 -23.02 -6.86
C SER A 139 -9.01 -21.89 -7.64
N ALA A 140 -7.98 -22.19 -8.42
CA ALA A 140 -7.40 -21.22 -9.36
C ALA A 140 -8.42 -20.86 -10.46
N GLU A 141 -8.49 -19.59 -10.82
CA GLU A 141 -9.34 -19.14 -11.93
C GLU A 141 -8.75 -19.58 -13.28
N ILE A 142 -9.63 -19.82 -14.25
CA ILE A 142 -9.21 -20.22 -15.60
C ILE A 142 -8.83 -18.96 -16.36
N CYS A 143 -7.55 -18.85 -16.71
CA CYS A 143 -7.03 -17.77 -17.54
C CYS A 143 -7.16 -18.07 -19.04
N GLU A 144 -6.94 -17.06 -19.87
CA GLU A 144 -6.82 -17.21 -21.32
C GLU A 144 -5.67 -18.17 -21.69
N SER A 145 -5.72 -18.72 -22.91
CA SER A 145 -4.71 -19.67 -23.41
C SER A 145 -3.30 -19.09 -23.30
N GLY A 146 -2.39 -19.83 -22.67
CA GLY A 146 -0.98 -19.44 -22.46
C GLY A 146 -0.73 -18.59 -21.21
N MET A 147 -1.77 -18.27 -20.44
CA MET A 147 -1.65 -17.59 -19.15
C MET A 147 -1.90 -18.54 -17.97
N VAL A 148 -1.34 -18.19 -16.81
CA VAL A 148 -1.51 -18.91 -15.55
C VAL A 148 -1.95 -17.96 -14.45
N TYR A 149 -2.81 -18.44 -13.56
CA TYR A 149 -3.36 -17.67 -12.45
C TYR A 149 -2.37 -17.55 -11.31
N TRP A 150 -2.13 -16.33 -10.83
CA TRP A 150 -1.25 -16.03 -9.70
C TRP A 150 -2.07 -15.72 -8.43
N PRO A 151 -2.07 -16.64 -7.45
CA PRO A 151 -2.96 -16.53 -6.29
C PRO A 151 -2.71 -15.32 -5.35
N GLN A 152 -1.52 -14.75 -5.37
CA GLN A 152 -1.09 -13.74 -4.38
C GLN A 152 -1.73 -12.37 -4.64
N ASP A 153 -2.02 -12.04 -5.90
CA ASP A 153 -2.66 -10.79 -6.31
C ASP A 153 -3.93 -10.99 -7.15
N ASN A 154 -4.35 -12.24 -7.34
CA ASN A 154 -5.53 -12.66 -8.12
C ASN A 154 -5.47 -12.20 -9.59
N LYS A 155 -4.30 -12.27 -10.24
CA LYS A 155 -4.13 -11.89 -11.65
C LYS A 155 -3.61 -13.05 -12.51
N CYS A 156 -3.94 -13.00 -13.79
CA CYS A 156 -3.37 -13.90 -14.80
C CYS A 156 -2.08 -13.31 -15.37
N TYR A 157 -1.05 -14.14 -15.49
CA TYR A 157 0.23 -13.79 -16.11
C TYR A 157 0.59 -14.75 -17.23
N GLN A 158 1.28 -14.27 -18.25
CA GLN A 158 1.79 -15.10 -19.33
C GLN A 158 2.80 -16.13 -18.79
N MET A 159 2.66 -17.39 -19.20
CA MET A 159 3.59 -18.45 -18.81
C MET A 159 4.98 -18.17 -19.37
N HIS A 160 6.02 -18.57 -18.65
CA HIS A 160 7.42 -18.32 -18.99
C HIS A 160 7.83 -16.85 -19.10
N THR A 161 7.03 -15.95 -18.50
CA THR A 161 7.41 -14.54 -18.33
C THR A 161 7.86 -14.28 -16.90
N LYS A 162 8.53 -13.14 -16.66
CA LYS A 162 8.93 -12.72 -15.33
C LYS A 162 7.70 -12.45 -14.45
N GLY A 163 6.67 -11.79 -14.98
CA GLY A 163 5.48 -11.41 -14.21
C GLY A 163 5.84 -10.82 -12.82
N PRO A 164 5.23 -11.30 -11.72
CA PRO A 164 5.54 -10.88 -10.35
C PRO A 164 6.82 -11.52 -9.77
N CYS A 165 7.53 -12.36 -10.53
CA CYS A 165 8.70 -13.06 -10.05
C CYS A 165 9.91 -12.14 -9.85
N THR A 166 10.75 -12.53 -8.88
CA THR A 166 12.08 -11.93 -8.70
C THR A 166 12.96 -12.20 -9.91
N LYS A 167 13.95 -11.34 -10.17
CA LYS A 167 14.89 -11.51 -11.28
C LYS A 167 15.51 -12.91 -11.28
N GLY A 168 15.64 -13.49 -12.47
CA GLY A 168 16.22 -14.81 -12.69
C GLY A 168 15.28 -16.00 -12.45
N LYS A 169 14.00 -15.75 -12.22
CA LYS A 169 12.95 -16.78 -12.16
C LYS A 169 11.81 -16.38 -13.08
N LEU A 170 11.19 -17.38 -13.70
CA LEU A 170 10.05 -17.20 -14.58
C LEU A 170 8.83 -17.91 -14.01
N MET A 171 7.67 -17.47 -14.48
CA MET A 171 6.38 -18.03 -14.15
C MET A 171 6.23 -19.42 -14.80
N SER A 172 5.95 -20.43 -13.99
CA SER A 172 5.65 -21.79 -14.47
C SER A 172 4.66 -22.46 -13.53
N LEU A 173 4.04 -23.54 -13.97
CA LEU A 173 3.18 -24.36 -13.13
C LEU A 173 4.03 -25.34 -12.33
N ASP A 174 3.67 -25.55 -11.07
CA ASP A 174 4.22 -26.66 -10.31
C ASP A 174 3.48 -27.98 -10.59
N ASN A 175 3.93 -29.05 -9.91
CA ASN A 175 3.34 -30.39 -10.04
C ASN A 175 1.91 -30.46 -9.50
N ASP A 176 1.44 -29.42 -8.81
CA ASP A 176 0.10 -29.31 -8.23
C ASP A 176 -0.83 -28.46 -9.11
N GLY A 177 -0.34 -27.96 -10.25
CA GLY A 177 -1.09 -27.09 -11.17
C GLY A 177 -1.21 -25.65 -10.68
N ILE A 178 -0.35 -25.22 -9.75
CA ILE A 178 -0.35 -23.88 -9.17
C ILE A 178 0.83 -23.09 -9.74
N ALA A 179 0.60 -21.82 -10.08
CA ALA A 179 1.65 -20.97 -10.60
C ALA A 179 2.72 -20.68 -9.52
N LYS A 180 3.99 -20.89 -9.86
CA LYS A 180 5.14 -20.65 -8.99
C LYS A 180 6.30 -20.04 -9.78
N CYS A 181 7.07 -19.18 -9.12
CA CYS A 181 8.30 -18.64 -9.67
C CYS A 181 9.43 -19.67 -9.53
N LYS A 182 9.91 -20.20 -10.64
CA LYS A 182 10.96 -21.23 -10.68
C LYS A 182 12.03 -20.91 -11.72
N CYS A 183 13.15 -21.59 -11.60
CA CYS A 183 14.17 -21.67 -12.63
C CYS A 183 14.87 -23.02 -12.52
N GLU A 184 14.85 -23.80 -13.60
CA GLU A 184 15.36 -25.16 -13.65
C GLU A 184 16.09 -25.35 -14.98
N ASN A 185 17.20 -26.10 -14.97
CA ASN A 185 17.97 -26.44 -16.18
C ASN A 185 17.35 -27.64 -16.95
N GLU A 186 16.25 -28.18 -16.45
CA GLU A 186 15.54 -29.32 -17.03
C GLU A 186 14.09 -28.94 -17.36
N GLY A 187 13.41 -29.76 -18.17
CA GLY A 187 12.03 -29.51 -18.56
C GLY A 187 11.83 -28.28 -19.45
N GLU A 188 10.67 -27.63 -19.36
CA GLU A 188 10.27 -26.52 -20.22
C GLU A 188 11.12 -25.25 -19.98
N LEU A 189 11.53 -25.00 -18.73
CA LEU A 189 12.33 -23.83 -18.34
C LEU A 189 13.79 -23.91 -18.78
N SER A 190 14.29 -25.10 -19.13
CA SER A 190 15.65 -25.30 -19.65
C SER A 190 15.95 -24.43 -20.88
N ASN A 191 14.93 -24.07 -21.67
CA ASN A 191 15.08 -23.20 -22.83
C ASN A 191 15.44 -21.76 -22.44
N TYR A 192 15.01 -21.32 -21.26
CA TYR A 192 15.20 -19.97 -20.75
C TYR A 192 16.39 -19.87 -19.77
N PHE A 193 17.00 -21.01 -19.44
CA PHE A 193 18.08 -21.12 -18.48
C PHE A 193 19.40 -20.57 -19.04
N TYR A 194 20.06 -19.73 -18.26
CA TYR A 194 21.38 -19.17 -18.54
C TYR A 194 22.43 -19.76 -17.61
N GLU A 195 23.33 -20.56 -18.17
CA GLU A 195 24.25 -21.42 -17.42
C GLU A 195 25.18 -20.68 -16.47
N GLU A 196 25.74 -19.52 -16.87
CA GLU A 196 26.77 -18.84 -16.08
C GLU A 196 26.26 -18.27 -14.75
N THR A 197 24.96 -17.97 -14.65
CA THR A 197 24.37 -17.40 -13.43
C THR A 197 23.29 -18.29 -12.83
N GLU A 198 23.02 -19.44 -13.43
CA GLU A 198 21.97 -20.38 -13.02
C GLU A 198 20.59 -19.70 -12.86
N THR A 199 20.26 -18.80 -13.79
CA THR A 199 19.01 -18.03 -13.76
C THR A 199 18.26 -18.10 -15.08
N CYS A 200 16.94 -17.88 -15.03
CA CYS A 200 16.04 -17.99 -16.17
C CYS A 200 15.52 -16.63 -16.59
N HIS A 201 15.51 -16.37 -17.90
CA HIS A 201 15.18 -15.06 -18.47
C HIS A 201 14.31 -15.18 -19.70
N GLU A 202 13.42 -14.20 -19.89
CA GLU A 202 12.58 -14.10 -21.07
C GLU A 202 13.39 -13.83 -22.32
N PHE A 203 13.01 -14.45 -23.44
CA PHE A 203 13.65 -14.17 -24.71
C PHE A 203 13.39 -12.74 -25.18
N PHE A 204 14.35 -12.22 -25.94
CA PHE A 204 14.34 -10.86 -26.49
C PHE A 204 14.26 -9.75 -25.43
N THR A 205 14.61 -10.08 -24.18
CA THR A 205 14.83 -9.12 -23.09
C THR A 205 16.32 -8.96 -22.81
N LYS A 206 16.69 -7.96 -22.02
CA LYS A 206 18.06 -7.76 -21.53
C LYS A 206 18.53 -8.96 -20.71
N GLY A 207 17.64 -9.61 -19.97
CA GLY A 207 17.92 -10.83 -19.22
C GLY A 207 19.24 -10.76 -18.41
N PRO A 208 20.16 -11.72 -18.60
CA PRO A 208 21.46 -11.76 -17.92
C PRO A 208 22.55 -10.94 -18.64
N CYS A 209 22.25 -10.29 -19.76
CA CYS A 209 23.26 -9.72 -20.65
C CYS A 209 23.96 -8.51 -20.02
N LEU A 210 25.28 -8.60 -19.92
CA LEU A 210 26.15 -7.57 -19.33
C LEU A 210 26.48 -6.47 -20.33
N ARG A 211 26.65 -6.83 -21.61
CA ARG A 211 26.99 -5.90 -22.68
C ARG A 211 25.78 -5.06 -23.09
N THR A 212 26.01 -3.78 -23.32
CA THR A 212 24.97 -2.85 -23.75
C THR A 212 24.49 -3.19 -25.16
N GLY A 213 23.17 -3.26 -25.34
CA GLY A 213 22.56 -3.53 -26.64
C GLY A 213 22.53 -4.99 -27.07
N GLU A 214 22.78 -5.93 -26.15
CA GLU A 214 22.53 -7.35 -26.36
C GLU A 214 21.23 -7.78 -25.69
N LEU A 215 20.56 -8.76 -26.29
CA LEU A 215 19.36 -9.38 -25.75
C LEU A 215 19.60 -10.87 -25.55
N PHE A 216 18.87 -11.47 -24.61
CA PHE A 216 18.86 -12.90 -24.40
C PHE A 216 18.07 -13.58 -25.50
N LEU A 217 18.73 -14.35 -26.35
CA LEU A 217 18.11 -14.98 -27.52
C LEU A 217 17.70 -16.43 -27.23
N PRO A 218 16.80 -17.02 -28.05
CA PRO A 218 16.43 -18.44 -27.96
C PRO A 218 17.60 -19.43 -28.07
N SER A 219 18.77 -18.97 -28.52
CA SER A 219 20.01 -19.73 -28.51
C SER A 219 20.68 -19.84 -27.12
N LYS A 220 20.00 -19.37 -26.05
CA LYS A 220 20.49 -19.31 -24.66
C LYS A 220 21.74 -18.45 -24.47
N LYS A 221 21.99 -17.53 -25.41
CA LYS A 221 23.15 -16.65 -25.41
C LYS A 221 22.72 -15.21 -25.57
N CYS A 222 23.51 -14.33 -24.97
CA CYS A 222 23.42 -12.89 -25.20
C CYS A 222 24.05 -12.56 -26.55
N ALA A 223 23.26 -11.96 -27.44
CA ALA A 223 23.76 -11.51 -28.72
C ALA A 223 22.86 -10.43 -29.33
N CYS A 224 23.39 -9.77 -30.36
CA CYS A 224 22.66 -8.82 -31.17
C CYS A 224 23.11 -8.94 -32.63
N HIS A 225 22.16 -9.08 -33.56
CA HIS A 225 22.43 -9.26 -34.99
C HIS A 225 21.49 -8.40 -35.84
N GLN A 226 21.99 -7.92 -36.98
CA GLN A 226 21.26 -7.01 -37.89
C GLN A 226 19.96 -7.57 -38.48
N ARG A 227 19.79 -8.90 -38.43
CA ARG A 227 18.58 -9.58 -38.92
C ARG A 227 17.44 -9.62 -37.90
N LEU A 228 17.72 -9.26 -36.65
CA LEU A 228 16.69 -9.24 -35.61
C LEU A 228 15.79 -8.01 -35.80
N PRO A 229 14.46 -8.15 -35.61
CA PRO A 229 13.54 -7.00 -35.55
C PRO A 229 13.94 -5.95 -34.51
N HIS A 230 14.59 -6.41 -33.43
CA HIS A 230 15.08 -5.59 -32.32
C HIS A 230 16.28 -4.70 -32.65
N PHE A 231 16.93 -4.92 -33.79
CA PHE A 231 18.18 -4.25 -34.13
C PHE A 231 17.94 -2.81 -34.60
N HIS A 232 18.58 -1.86 -33.93
CA HIS A 232 18.59 -0.46 -34.31
C HIS A 232 19.86 -0.11 -35.09
N ASN A 233 19.69 0.34 -36.33
CA ASN A 233 20.80 0.54 -37.27
C ASN A 233 21.78 1.63 -36.82
N GLU A 234 21.31 2.74 -36.25
CA GLU A 234 22.17 3.88 -35.94
C GLU A 234 23.07 3.62 -34.73
N SER A 235 22.53 2.93 -33.71
CA SER A 235 23.30 2.62 -32.49
C SER A 235 24.05 1.29 -32.56
N ASN A 236 23.81 0.47 -33.60
CA ASN A 236 24.31 -0.90 -33.71
C ASN A 236 24.02 -1.76 -32.46
N GLN A 237 22.81 -1.61 -31.90
CA GLN A 237 22.39 -2.25 -30.66
C GLN A 237 20.97 -2.80 -30.80
N CYS A 238 20.64 -3.80 -30.00
CA CYS A 238 19.32 -4.41 -29.95
C CYS A 238 18.56 -3.93 -28.71
N TYR A 239 17.26 -3.64 -28.88
CA TYR A 239 16.40 -3.15 -27.82
C TYR A 239 15.13 -3.98 -27.70
N GLU A 240 14.62 -4.07 -26.48
CA GLU A 240 13.36 -4.75 -26.18
C GLU A 240 12.19 -4.01 -26.85
N ILE A 241 11.35 -4.76 -27.56
CA ILE A 241 10.14 -4.21 -28.19
C ILE A 241 9.13 -3.83 -27.11
N GLY A 242 8.41 -2.73 -27.31
CA GLY A 242 7.45 -2.18 -26.36
C GLY A 242 8.09 -1.34 -25.25
N THR A 243 9.42 -1.23 -25.23
CA THR A 243 10.13 -0.32 -24.32
C THR A 243 10.41 1.03 -24.99
N ILE A 244 11.08 1.95 -24.29
CA ILE A 244 11.56 3.20 -24.89
C ILE A 244 12.71 2.90 -25.86
N GLY A 245 13.57 1.91 -25.55
CA GLY A 245 14.68 1.51 -26.41
C GLY A 245 15.61 2.69 -26.78
N PRO A 246 15.97 2.86 -28.07
CA PRO A 246 16.77 3.99 -28.55
C PRO A 246 15.93 5.26 -28.77
N CYS A 247 14.62 5.20 -28.51
CA CYS A 247 13.70 6.20 -29.00
C CYS A 247 13.70 7.50 -28.17
N PRO A 248 13.35 8.64 -28.79
CA PRO A 248 13.17 9.90 -28.09
C PRO A 248 12.04 9.87 -27.06
N ILE A 249 11.95 10.91 -26.23
CA ILE A 249 10.91 11.05 -25.20
C ILE A 249 9.52 10.90 -25.83
N GLY A 250 8.63 10.19 -25.12
CA GLY A 250 7.24 9.94 -25.55
C GLY A 250 7.07 8.87 -26.62
N HIS A 251 8.15 8.30 -27.14
CA HIS A 251 8.10 7.20 -28.10
C HIS A 251 8.21 5.83 -27.43
N THR A 252 7.86 4.80 -28.18
CA THR A 252 8.11 3.39 -27.88
C THR A 252 8.67 2.70 -29.13
N PHE A 253 9.53 1.71 -28.91
CA PHE A 253 10.19 0.95 -29.97
C PHE A 253 9.34 -0.26 -30.33
N ILE A 254 8.66 -0.23 -31.48
CA ILE A 254 7.68 -1.26 -31.88
C ILE A 254 7.87 -1.68 -33.34
N ILE A 255 7.45 -2.91 -33.68
CA ILE A 255 7.50 -3.41 -35.06
C ILE A 255 6.41 -2.71 -35.89
N ALA A 256 6.80 -2.18 -37.05
CA ALA A 256 5.87 -1.57 -37.98
C ALA A 256 4.94 -2.62 -38.63
N ASP A 257 3.65 -2.61 -38.29
CA ASP A 257 2.63 -3.43 -38.97
C ASP A 257 2.31 -2.81 -40.36
N LYS A 258 3.13 -3.10 -41.37
CA LYS A 258 2.83 -2.74 -42.77
C LYS A 258 1.91 -3.81 -43.38
N ARG A 259 0.62 -3.75 -43.06
CA ARG A 259 -0.39 -4.57 -43.76
C ARG A 259 -0.44 -4.15 -45.23
N GLY A 260 0.03 -5.02 -46.12
CA GLY A 260 -0.19 -4.87 -47.56
C GLY A 260 1.05 -4.77 -48.46
N GLN A 261 2.28 -4.90 -47.95
CA GLN A 261 3.44 -5.10 -48.81
C GLN A 261 3.99 -6.51 -48.64
N GLN A 262 3.88 -7.26 -49.73
CA GLN A 262 4.26 -8.65 -49.91
C GLN A 262 5.78 -8.80 -50.03
N GLU A 263 6.53 -8.16 -49.12
CA GLU A 263 7.95 -8.41 -48.95
C GLU A 263 8.18 -8.92 -47.53
N VAL A 264 8.54 -10.20 -47.44
CA VAL A 264 9.05 -10.89 -46.24
C VAL A 264 10.46 -10.39 -45.88
N SER A 265 10.77 -9.14 -46.23
CA SER A 265 12.05 -8.49 -45.98
C SER A 265 11.97 -7.75 -44.65
N LEU A 266 12.37 -8.46 -43.59
CA LEU A 266 12.88 -7.90 -42.32
C LEU A 266 11.99 -6.80 -41.73
N MET A 267 10.87 -7.19 -41.11
CA MET A 267 10.12 -6.28 -40.24
C MET A 267 11.04 -5.82 -39.09
N LYS A 268 11.59 -4.61 -39.22
CA LYS A 268 12.42 -3.97 -38.19
C LYS A 268 11.55 -3.11 -37.29
N ALA A 269 11.93 -3.00 -36.03
CA ALA A 269 11.30 -2.09 -35.09
C ALA A 269 11.71 -0.64 -35.39
N GLU A 270 10.76 0.27 -35.17
CA GLU A 270 10.91 1.70 -35.34
C GLU A 270 10.31 2.45 -34.15
N CYS A 271 10.73 3.69 -33.98
CA CYS A 271 10.22 4.56 -32.92
C CYS A 271 8.88 5.16 -33.34
N ARG A 272 7.83 4.89 -32.55
CA ARG A 272 6.50 5.49 -32.72
C ARG A 272 6.05 6.16 -31.45
N CYS A 273 5.24 7.21 -31.55
CA CYS A 273 4.62 7.81 -30.37
C CYS A 273 3.82 6.75 -29.60
N LYS A 274 3.89 6.80 -28.27
CA LYS A 274 3.02 5.99 -27.42
C LYS A 274 1.55 6.31 -27.69
N GLU A 275 0.66 5.41 -27.31
CA GLU A 275 -0.78 5.66 -27.38
C GLU A 275 -1.17 6.92 -26.60
N ASN A 276 -2.02 7.76 -27.21
CA ASN A 276 -2.41 9.07 -26.70
C ASN A 276 -1.26 10.09 -26.56
N TYR A 277 -0.14 9.89 -27.26
CA TYR A 277 0.90 10.90 -27.44
C TYR A 277 0.90 11.38 -28.89
N VAL A 278 1.19 12.66 -29.09
CA VAL A 278 1.31 13.28 -30.41
C VAL A 278 2.69 13.86 -30.63
N LEU A 279 3.17 13.78 -31.87
CA LEU A 279 4.46 14.31 -32.27
C LEU A 279 4.43 15.84 -32.28
N TRP A 280 5.47 16.45 -31.72
CA TRP A 280 5.68 17.89 -31.73
C TRP A 280 6.83 18.29 -32.66
N ALA A 281 6.89 19.56 -33.04
CA ALA A 281 7.86 20.12 -33.99
C ALA A 281 9.35 19.91 -33.59
N ASN A 282 9.62 19.62 -32.31
CA ASN A 282 10.95 19.29 -31.81
C ASN A 282 11.34 17.81 -31.94
N GLY A 283 10.47 16.97 -32.51
CA GLY A 283 10.71 15.53 -32.69
C GLY A 283 10.42 14.68 -31.46
N TYR A 284 9.87 15.23 -30.38
CA TYR A 284 9.40 14.46 -29.21
C TYR A 284 7.89 14.25 -29.27
N CYS A 285 7.40 13.19 -28.61
CA CYS A 285 5.97 13.02 -28.43
C CYS A 285 5.56 13.45 -27.01
N TYR A 286 4.41 14.11 -26.91
CA TYR A 286 3.84 14.55 -25.64
C TYR A 286 2.43 14.00 -25.50
N LYS A 287 2.05 13.69 -24.27
CA LYS A 287 0.72 13.13 -23.96
C LYS A 287 -0.36 14.18 -24.21
N LEU A 288 -1.46 13.76 -24.83
CA LEU A 288 -2.63 14.61 -25.05
C LEU A 288 -3.21 15.09 -23.71
N TYR A 289 -3.75 16.31 -23.75
CA TYR A 289 -4.40 17.02 -22.64
C TYR A 289 -3.50 17.27 -21.42
N THR A 290 -2.18 17.21 -21.61
CA THR A 290 -1.21 17.71 -20.63
C THR A 290 -0.60 19.02 -21.13
N GLN A 291 0.09 19.75 -20.25
CA GLN A 291 0.76 20.99 -20.63
C GLN A 291 1.78 20.77 -21.76
N GLY A 292 2.60 19.72 -21.67
CA GLY A 292 3.63 19.43 -22.67
C GLY A 292 4.50 20.67 -22.98
N PRO A 293 4.72 21.00 -24.27
CA PRO A 293 5.46 22.18 -24.70
C PRO A 293 4.61 23.47 -24.76
N CYS A 294 3.33 23.43 -24.36
CA CYS A 294 2.45 24.59 -24.36
C CYS A 294 2.78 25.57 -23.22
N GLU A 295 2.35 26.82 -23.40
CA GLU A 295 2.45 27.84 -22.35
C GLU A 295 1.66 27.46 -21.10
N THR A 296 2.05 28.04 -19.96
CA THR A 296 1.39 27.80 -18.66
C THR A 296 -0.10 28.13 -18.74
N GLY A 297 -0.94 27.17 -18.35
CA GLY A 297 -2.40 27.31 -18.41
C GLY A 297 -3.03 26.85 -19.73
N SER A 298 -2.22 26.42 -20.70
CA SER A 298 -2.67 25.75 -21.92
C SER A 298 -2.33 24.25 -21.88
N PHE A 299 -3.03 23.46 -22.70
CA PHE A 299 -2.70 22.05 -22.90
C PHE A 299 -2.79 21.64 -24.36
N LEU A 300 -2.12 20.53 -24.66
CA LEU A 300 -1.99 19.93 -25.98
C LEU A 300 -3.25 19.16 -26.36
N ILE A 301 -3.82 19.37 -27.55
CA ILE A 301 -4.98 18.59 -28.04
C ILE A 301 -4.72 17.79 -29.31
N ASP A 302 -3.69 18.17 -30.06
CA ASP A 302 -3.26 17.49 -31.28
C ASP A 302 -1.79 17.89 -31.59
N ALA A 303 -1.19 17.27 -32.60
CA ALA A 303 0.17 17.55 -33.05
C ALA A 303 0.35 19.04 -33.35
N ASN A 304 1.23 19.72 -32.60
CA ASN A 304 1.49 21.15 -32.71
C ASN A 304 0.31 22.08 -32.39
N VAL A 305 -0.74 21.60 -31.71
CA VAL A 305 -1.94 22.39 -31.37
C VAL A 305 -2.13 22.49 -29.86
N CYS A 306 -2.00 23.70 -29.34
CA CYS A 306 -2.30 24.06 -27.96
C CYS A 306 -3.60 24.85 -27.86
N ILE A 307 -4.37 24.61 -26.81
CA ILE A 307 -5.51 25.47 -26.45
C ILE A 307 -5.37 25.93 -24.99
N PRO A 308 -5.85 27.14 -24.65
CA PRO A 308 -5.98 27.54 -23.26
C PRO A 308 -6.92 26.56 -22.56
N ASN A 309 -6.59 26.17 -21.33
CA ASN A 309 -7.42 25.24 -20.58
C ASN A 309 -8.81 25.86 -20.37
N PRO A 310 -9.89 25.30 -20.99
CA PRO A 310 -11.23 25.87 -20.88
C PRO A 310 -11.87 25.55 -19.52
N CYS A 311 -11.24 24.67 -18.72
CA CYS A 311 -11.78 24.21 -17.45
C CYS A 311 -11.28 25.06 -16.28
N GLU A 312 -12.21 25.44 -15.41
CA GLU A 312 -11.90 26.04 -14.12
C GLU A 312 -11.23 25.04 -13.16
N LYS A 313 -10.64 25.56 -12.08
CA LYS A 313 -10.04 24.74 -11.02
C LYS A 313 -11.05 23.73 -10.47
N GLY A 314 -10.63 22.47 -10.34
CA GLY A 314 -11.48 21.39 -9.82
C GLY A 314 -12.40 20.74 -10.86
N ARG A 315 -12.23 21.07 -12.14
CA ARG A 315 -12.91 20.43 -13.28
C ARG A 315 -11.89 19.78 -14.22
N LEU A 316 -12.32 18.74 -14.91
CA LEU A 316 -11.52 18.02 -15.92
C LEU A 316 -12.21 18.06 -17.28
N TYR A 317 -11.41 18.12 -18.33
CA TYR A 317 -11.84 18.21 -19.72
C TYR A 317 -12.16 16.83 -20.27
N PHE A 318 -13.33 16.68 -20.88
CA PHE A 318 -13.72 15.47 -21.57
C PHE A 318 -13.68 15.68 -23.10
N PRO A 319 -12.74 15.04 -23.81
CA PRO A 319 -12.52 15.33 -25.23
C PRO A 319 -13.67 14.98 -26.17
N LYS A 320 -14.45 13.94 -25.85
CA LYS A 320 -15.57 13.49 -26.69
C LYS A 320 -16.71 14.51 -26.70
N GLU A 321 -17.06 15.01 -25.53
CA GLU A 321 -18.14 15.98 -25.31
C GLU A 321 -17.67 17.43 -25.48
N LYS A 322 -16.34 17.67 -25.45
CA LYS A 322 -15.70 18.99 -25.46
C LYS A 322 -16.17 19.89 -24.30
N THR A 323 -16.44 19.29 -23.15
CA THR A 323 -16.98 19.98 -21.97
C THR A 323 -16.23 19.62 -20.69
N CYS A 324 -16.32 20.49 -19.69
CA CYS A 324 -15.63 20.33 -18.41
C CYS A 324 -16.57 19.89 -17.29
N TYR A 325 -16.23 18.80 -16.61
CA TYR A 325 -17.03 18.27 -15.50
C TYR A 325 -16.28 18.34 -14.18
N ARG A 326 -17.03 18.49 -13.07
CA ARG A 326 -16.46 18.62 -11.73
C ARG A 326 -15.92 17.27 -11.26
N ILE A 327 -14.73 17.26 -10.67
CA ILE A 327 -14.15 16.04 -10.06
C ILE A 327 -15.10 15.51 -8.97
N GLY A 328 -15.33 14.20 -8.96
CA GLY A 328 -16.26 13.53 -8.04
C GLY A 328 -17.74 13.68 -8.39
N SER A 329 -18.09 14.42 -9.45
CA SER A 329 -19.46 14.43 -9.99
C SER A 329 -19.68 13.26 -10.95
N GLN A 330 -20.93 12.85 -11.16
CA GLN A 330 -21.24 11.83 -12.17
C GLN A 330 -20.83 12.29 -13.58
N GLY A 331 -21.10 13.55 -13.94
CA GLY A 331 -20.73 14.10 -15.25
C GLY A 331 -21.26 13.25 -16.42
N PRO A 332 -20.42 12.92 -17.43
CA PRO A 332 -20.80 12.06 -18.56
C PRO A 332 -20.66 10.57 -18.25
N CYS A 333 -20.33 10.21 -17.00
CA CYS A 333 -20.07 8.83 -16.59
C CYS A 333 -21.37 8.06 -16.31
N SER A 334 -21.29 6.73 -16.42
CA SER A 334 -22.39 5.83 -16.11
C SER A 334 -22.85 5.95 -14.65
N LEU A 335 -24.03 5.42 -14.34
CA LEU A 335 -24.49 5.30 -12.96
C LEU A 335 -23.42 4.58 -12.10
N HIS A 336 -23.20 5.07 -10.88
CA HIS A 336 -22.14 4.62 -9.93
C HIS A 336 -20.69 4.95 -10.32
N GLN A 337 -20.49 5.68 -11.41
CA GLN A 337 -19.19 6.25 -11.77
C GLN A 337 -19.15 7.76 -11.54
N VAL A 338 -17.95 8.25 -11.26
CA VAL A 338 -17.65 9.66 -11.06
C VAL A 338 -16.43 10.06 -11.88
N VAL A 339 -16.38 11.35 -12.20
CA VAL A 339 -15.26 11.99 -12.87
C VAL A 339 -14.04 11.98 -11.96
N ILE A 340 -12.94 11.39 -12.44
CA ILE A 340 -11.67 11.28 -11.75
C ILE A 340 -10.52 11.70 -12.68
N PHE A 341 -9.32 11.86 -12.11
CA PHE A 341 -8.11 12.12 -12.86
C PHE A 341 -7.70 10.92 -13.73
N ASP A 342 -7.10 11.20 -14.86
CA ASP A 342 -6.46 10.18 -15.69
C ASP A 342 -5.19 9.62 -15.02
N PHE A 343 -5.34 8.50 -14.29
CA PHE A 343 -4.25 7.81 -13.61
C PHE A 343 -3.27 7.09 -14.54
N THR A 344 -3.55 7.00 -15.84
CA THR A 344 -2.56 6.50 -16.82
C THR A 344 -1.46 7.52 -17.08
N THR A 345 -1.67 8.78 -16.66
CA THR A 345 -0.67 9.85 -16.75
C THR A 345 0.26 9.78 -15.55
N ARG A 346 1.56 9.88 -15.76
CA ARG A 346 2.54 9.94 -14.67
C ARG A 346 2.94 11.39 -14.46
N PRO A 347 2.47 12.08 -13.41
CA PRO A 347 2.68 13.52 -13.26
C PRO A 347 4.16 13.93 -13.27
N SER A 348 5.05 13.06 -12.80
CA SER A 348 6.49 13.28 -12.77
C SER A 348 7.16 13.22 -14.14
N LEU A 349 6.54 12.60 -15.14
CA LEU A 349 7.10 12.40 -16.48
C LEU A 349 6.30 13.13 -17.57
N ASP A 350 4.98 13.01 -17.52
CA ASP A 350 4.06 13.49 -18.56
C ASP A 350 3.45 14.87 -18.23
N GLY A 351 3.64 15.34 -17.00
CA GLY A 351 2.99 16.51 -16.45
C GLY A 351 1.58 16.23 -15.95
N ILE A 352 0.92 17.28 -15.46
CA ILE A 352 -0.46 17.20 -14.97
C ILE A 352 -1.39 17.04 -16.18
N SER A 353 -2.24 16.01 -16.12
CA SER A 353 -3.28 15.81 -17.11
C SER A 353 -4.56 16.53 -16.72
N TYR A 354 -5.11 17.24 -17.70
CA TYR A 354 -6.42 17.88 -17.61
C TYR A 354 -7.53 16.99 -18.20
N ASN A 355 -7.18 15.79 -18.70
CA ASN A 355 -8.13 14.81 -19.19
C ASN A 355 -8.94 14.19 -18.04
N GLY A 356 -10.26 14.20 -18.16
CA GLY A 356 -11.17 13.51 -17.26
C GLY A 356 -11.48 12.10 -17.73
N ILE A 357 -11.46 11.15 -16.81
CA ILE A 357 -11.92 9.77 -17.05
C ILE A 357 -13.00 9.39 -16.04
N CYS A 358 -13.77 8.35 -16.35
CA CYS A 358 -14.79 7.82 -15.46
C CYS A 358 -14.21 6.69 -14.61
N GLY A 359 -14.43 6.74 -13.30
CA GLY A 359 -14.03 5.70 -12.35
C GLY A 359 -15.09 5.46 -11.29
N CYS A 360 -14.96 4.40 -10.49
CA CYS A 360 -15.98 4.05 -9.51
C CYS A 360 -16.08 5.08 -8.37
N SER A 361 -17.31 5.32 -7.90
CA SER A 361 -17.60 6.16 -6.73
C SER A 361 -17.21 5.46 -5.42
N GLY A 362 -15.91 5.32 -5.11
CA GLY A 362 -15.40 4.67 -3.90
C GLY A 362 -13.88 4.78 -3.72
N VAL A 363 -13.31 4.10 -2.73
CA VAL A 363 -11.84 3.98 -2.57
C VAL A 363 -11.31 3.08 -3.68
N ILE A 364 -10.77 3.69 -4.72
CA ILE A 364 -10.18 2.98 -5.86
C ILE A 364 -8.87 2.34 -5.38
N HIS A 365 -8.84 1.01 -5.33
CA HIS A 365 -7.62 0.26 -5.02
C HIS A 365 -6.82 -0.11 -6.28
N ASN A 366 -7.47 -0.23 -7.45
CA ASN A 366 -6.85 -0.58 -8.74
C ASN A 366 -7.63 -0.01 -9.94
N LEU A 367 -6.96 0.14 -11.09
CA LEU A 367 -7.52 0.70 -12.33
C LEU A 367 -8.55 -0.23 -13.02
N ASP A 368 -8.53 -1.52 -12.69
CA ASP A 368 -9.38 -2.58 -13.30
C ASP A 368 -10.64 -2.90 -12.47
N GLN A 369 -10.98 -2.06 -11.49
CA GLN A 369 -12.13 -2.29 -10.63
C GLN A 369 -13.44 -2.08 -11.41
N SER A 370 -14.18 -3.16 -11.66
CA SER A 370 -15.54 -3.09 -12.19
C SER A 370 -16.46 -2.52 -11.12
N CYS A 371 -17.21 -1.46 -11.46
CA CYS A 371 -18.20 -0.90 -10.56
C CYS A 371 -19.46 -1.78 -10.61
N THR A 372 -19.49 -2.87 -9.84
CA THR A 372 -20.70 -3.68 -9.66
C THR A 372 -21.53 -3.18 -8.47
N ASP A 373 -22.85 -3.37 -8.55
CA ASP A 373 -23.90 -2.82 -7.67
C ASP A 373 -23.89 -3.27 -6.19
N ASP A 374 -22.81 -3.89 -5.72
CA ASP A 374 -22.72 -4.42 -4.35
C ASP A 374 -22.19 -3.35 -3.39
N GLU A 375 -23.02 -2.33 -3.16
CA GLU A 375 -23.23 -1.62 -1.89
C GLU A 375 -23.89 -0.27 -2.18
N VAL A 376 -25.22 -0.29 -2.40
CA VAL A 376 -26.04 0.92 -2.39
C VAL A 376 -25.86 1.63 -1.04
N PRO A 377 -25.29 2.85 -0.98
CA PRO A 377 -25.25 3.62 0.25
C PRO A 377 -26.67 4.10 0.56
N LYS A 378 -27.18 3.82 1.77
CA LYS A 378 -28.57 4.10 2.16
C LYS A 378 -28.87 5.60 2.32
N SER A 379 -27.85 6.47 2.28
CA SER A 379 -27.99 7.92 2.35
C SER A 379 -26.84 8.66 1.65
N ALA A 380 -27.06 9.91 1.24
CA ALA A 380 -26.02 10.79 0.65
C ALA A 380 -24.86 11.12 1.61
N CYS A 381 -25.02 10.88 2.93
CA CYS A 381 -23.96 11.06 3.91
C CYS A 381 -23.00 9.85 3.97
N ASP A 382 -23.41 8.70 3.43
CA ASP A 382 -22.66 7.43 3.49
C ASP A 382 -21.46 7.42 2.55
N SER A 383 -21.51 8.23 1.50
CA SER A 383 -20.48 8.35 0.47
C SER A 383 -19.27 9.17 0.92
N THR A 384 -19.40 9.90 2.03
CA THR A 384 -18.34 10.78 2.56
C THR A 384 -17.78 10.21 3.87
N PRO A 385 -16.48 9.84 3.92
CA PRO A 385 -15.86 9.37 5.16
C PRO A 385 -15.96 10.44 6.27
N ASP A 386 -16.07 9.98 7.51
CA ASP A 386 -16.22 10.79 8.73
C ASP A 386 -17.52 11.61 8.85
N MET A 387 -18.56 11.31 8.06
CA MET A 387 -19.88 11.95 8.17
C MET A 387 -20.93 10.97 8.73
N ILE A 388 -21.81 11.47 9.59
CA ILE A 388 -22.93 10.72 10.15
C ILE A 388 -24.24 11.48 9.98
N GLU A 389 -25.30 10.77 9.61
CA GLU A 389 -26.65 11.35 9.52
C GLU A 389 -27.31 11.35 10.90
N ILE A 390 -27.69 12.53 11.39
CA ILE A 390 -28.48 12.71 12.62
C ILE A 390 -29.65 13.62 12.25
N ASN A 391 -30.90 13.18 12.48
CA ASN A 391 -32.11 13.94 12.11
C ASN A 391 -32.18 14.39 10.63
N LYS A 392 -31.77 13.53 9.69
CA LYS A 392 -31.74 13.82 8.23
C LYS A 392 -30.78 14.94 7.80
N GLN A 393 -29.79 15.27 8.64
CA GLN A 393 -28.70 16.18 8.31
C GLN A 393 -27.34 15.49 8.54
N CYS A 394 -26.38 15.71 7.63
CA CYS A 394 -25.04 15.13 7.75
C CYS A 394 -24.16 15.99 8.67
N TYR A 395 -23.52 15.37 9.67
CA TYR A 395 -22.55 16.03 10.55
C TYR A 395 -21.21 15.30 10.53
N LYS A 396 -20.12 16.07 10.58
CA LYS A 396 -18.76 15.50 10.64
C LYS A 396 -18.42 15.01 12.05
N LEU A 397 -17.95 13.78 12.16
CA LEU A 397 -17.42 13.21 13.41
C LEU A 397 -16.22 14.02 13.92
N TYR A 398 -16.02 14.03 15.24
CA TYR A 398 -14.98 14.80 15.94
C TYR A 398 -15.05 16.31 15.72
N THR A 399 -16.19 16.82 15.24
CA THR A 399 -16.50 18.25 15.21
C THR A 399 -17.58 18.58 16.23
N ARG A 400 -17.81 19.88 16.48
CA ARG A 400 -18.84 20.32 17.43
C ARG A 400 -20.24 19.79 17.04
N GLY A 401 -20.58 19.78 15.74
CA GLY A 401 -21.91 19.37 15.28
C GLY A 401 -23.04 20.01 16.09
N LEU A 402 -23.95 19.17 16.58
CA LEU A 402 -25.07 19.50 17.47
C LEU A 402 -24.71 19.57 18.96
N CYS A 403 -23.44 19.37 19.33
CA CYS A 403 -22.99 19.31 20.72
C CYS A 403 -22.67 20.69 21.32
N GLY A 404 -22.71 20.76 22.65
CA GLY A 404 -22.45 21.98 23.43
C GLY A 404 -20.99 22.44 23.41
N PRO A 405 -20.69 23.60 24.03
CA PRO A 405 -19.31 24.10 24.15
C PRO A 405 -18.42 23.11 24.92
N GLY A 406 -17.20 22.88 24.41
CA GLY A 406 -16.26 21.90 24.96
C GLY A 406 -16.53 20.44 24.56
N GLN A 407 -17.52 20.19 23.70
CA GLN A 407 -17.91 18.86 23.23
C GLN A 407 -17.65 18.66 21.73
N TRP A 408 -17.67 17.39 21.31
CA TRP A 408 -17.67 16.96 19.91
C TRP A 408 -18.46 15.64 19.72
N LEU A 409 -18.79 15.30 18.47
CA LEU A 409 -19.49 14.06 18.13
C LEU A 409 -18.53 12.87 18.03
N GLU A 410 -18.83 11.77 18.72
CA GLU A 410 -18.07 10.51 18.63
C GLU A 410 -19.04 9.33 18.31
N PRO A 411 -18.64 8.33 17.50
CA PRO A 411 -19.49 7.19 17.17
C PRO A 411 -19.79 6.29 18.39
N LYS A 412 -21.05 5.89 18.54
CA LYS A 412 -21.53 4.97 19.59
C LYS A 412 -21.26 3.52 19.18
N LYS A 413 -20.46 2.80 19.97
CA LYS A 413 -20.19 1.37 19.80
C LYS A 413 -21.37 0.55 20.39
N THR A 414 -22.43 0.29 19.64
CA THR A 414 -23.50 -0.64 20.08
C THR A 414 -23.94 -1.57 18.96
N SER A 415 -24.13 -2.84 19.32
CA SER A 415 -24.19 -4.06 18.50
C SER A 415 -25.34 -4.22 17.49
N SER A 416 -26.13 -3.19 17.18
CA SER A 416 -27.29 -3.36 16.28
C SER A 416 -27.62 -2.22 15.33
N ASN A 417 -26.90 -1.10 15.37
CA ASN A 417 -26.96 -0.05 14.35
C ASN A 417 -25.65 0.74 14.37
N LEU A 418 -24.86 0.66 13.29
CA LEU A 418 -23.48 1.18 13.25
C LEU A 418 -23.38 2.72 13.22
N ARG A 419 -24.48 3.46 13.36
CA ARG A 419 -24.50 4.91 13.13
C ARG A 419 -25.41 5.66 14.09
N ALA A 420 -25.15 5.53 15.38
CA ALA A 420 -25.52 6.55 16.36
C ALA A 420 -24.25 7.29 16.79
N ALA A 421 -24.29 8.62 16.91
CA ALA A 421 -23.21 9.40 17.52
C ALA A 421 -23.68 10.01 18.84
N THR A 422 -22.73 10.18 19.76
CA THR A 422 -22.96 10.73 21.09
C THR A 422 -22.05 11.94 21.28
N CYS A 423 -22.55 12.97 21.97
CA CYS A 423 -21.73 14.10 22.37
C CYS A 423 -20.82 13.72 23.54
N VAL A 424 -19.50 13.86 23.34
CA VAL A 424 -18.48 13.61 24.37
C VAL A 424 -17.59 14.84 24.56
N CYS A 425 -16.91 14.92 25.70
CA CYS A 425 -15.97 16.00 25.96
C CYS A 425 -14.74 15.92 25.05
N ARG A 426 -14.27 17.06 24.57
CA ARG A 426 -13.00 17.15 23.84
C ARG A 426 -11.83 16.74 24.75
N PRO A 427 -10.71 16.27 24.19
CA PRO A 427 -9.50 15.98 24.95
C PRO A 427 -9.09 17.19 25.78
N GLY A 428 -8.83 16.96 27.07
CA GLY A 428 -8.48 18.01 28.04
C GLY A 428 -9.68 18.69 28.72
N TYR A 429 -10.91 18.41 28.32
CA TYR A 429 -12.13 18.85 29.02
C TYR A 429 -12.70 17.69 29.86
N THR A 430 -13.21 18.01 31.05
CA THR A 430 -13.79 17.00 31.97
C THR A 430 -15.31 17.15 32.05
N PRO A 431 -16.09 16.05 32.07
CA PRO A 431 -17.55 16.14 32.21
C PRO A 431 -17.93 16.78 33.55
N TYR A 432 -19.06 17.50 33.60
CA TYR A 432 -19.57 18.07 34.86
C TYR A 432 -19.90 16.98 35.90
N GLU A 433 -20.55 15.88 35.49
CA GLU A 433 -20.92 14.69 36.31
C GLU A 433 -21.01 13.42 35.44
N ALA A 434 -21.26 12.24 36.05
CA ALA A 434 -21.21 10.92 35.41
C ALA A 434 -22.07 10.82 34.11
N PRO A 435 -21.63 10.06 33.09
CA PRO A 435 -22.25 10.05 31.78
C PRO A 435 -23.69 9.50 31.81
N LEU A 436 -24.64 10.22 31.21
CA LEU A 436 -25.98 9.70 30.93
C LEU A 436 -25.96 8.76 29.72
N GLN A 437 -26.98 7.90 29.60
CA GLN A 437 -27.13 6.94 28.49
C GLN A 437 -27.12 7.58 27.07
N ASN A 438 -27.31 8.91 26.98
CA ASN A 438 -27.32 9.69 25.73
C ASN A 438 -26.21 10.75 25.63
N GLY A 439 -25.15 10.65 26.42
CA GLY A 439 -23.96 11.53 26.32
C GLY A 439 -23.71 12.42 27.53
N VAL A 440 -22.87 13.45 27.35
CA VAL A 440 -22.46 14.36 28.42
C VAL A 440 -23.29 15.65 28.38
N ILE A 441 -23.82 16.12 29.53
CA ILE A 441 -24.61 17.38 29.63
C ILE A 441 -23.74 18.62 29.35
N GLY A 442 -22.46 18.59 29.72
CA GLY A 442 -21.52 19.69 29.48
C GLY A 442 -20.10 19.34 29.93
N CYS A 443 -19.11 20.14 29.52
CA CYS A 443 -17.70 19.87 29.82
C CYS A 443 -17.00 21.10 30.40
N GLN A 444 -16.26 20.91 31.49
CA GLN A 444 -15.42 21.92 32.12
C GLN A 444 -14.13 22.10 31.34
N PRO A 445 -13.70 23.35 31.07
CA PRO A 445 -12.43 23.61 30.43
C PRO A 445 -11.25 23.31 31.37
N PRO A 446 -10.07 22.97 30.81
CA PRO A 446 -8.88 22.64 31.60
C PRO A 446 -8.48 23.75 32.59
N ALA A 447 -8.79 25.01 32.26
CA ALA A 447 -8.55 26.16 33.14
C ALA A 447 -9.30 26.07 34.49
N VAL A 448 -10.48 25.43 34.55
CA VAL A 448 -11.23 25.23 35.80
C VAL A 448 -10.56 24.16 36.68
N GLY A 449 -10.03 23.10 36.07
CA GLY A 449 -9.19 22.12 36.77
C GLY A 449 -7.92 22.73 37.35
N LEU A 450 -7.26 23.59 36.56
CA LEU A 450 -6.08 24.34 36.99
C LEU A 450 -6.41 25.33 38.11
N ALA A 451 -7.53 26.06 38.02
CA ALA A 451 -7.99 26.96 39.06
C ALA A 451 -8.32 26.23 40.38
N ARG A 452 -8.97 25.05 40.31
CA ARG A 452 -9.17 24.19 41.50
C ARG A 452 -7.84 23.75 42.10
N TYR A 453 -6.88 23.32 41.27
CA TYR A 453 -5.56 22.91 41.74
C TYR A 453 -4.80 24.04 42.45
N LEU A 454 -4.81 25.24 41.86
CA LEU A 454 -4.16 26.43 42.42
C LEU A 454 -4.83 26.90 43.71
N ASN A 455 -6.17 26.88 43.78
CA ASN A 455 -6.90 27.22 45.00
C ASN A 455 -6.70 26.19 46.11
N ARG A 456 -6.55 24.90 45.78
CA ARG A 456 -6.25 23.84 46.75
C ARG A 456 -4.84 23.99 47.35
N LYS A 457 -3.86 24.43 46.56
CA LYS A 457 -2.52 24.80 47.05
C LYS A 457 -2.53 26.04 47.92
N ARG A 458 -3.43 27.01 47.65
CA ARG A 458 -3.59 28.20 48.50
C ARG A 458 -4.12 27.87 49.90
N ILE A 459 -5.02 26.88 50.02
CA ILE A 459 -5.52 26.39 51.31
C ILE A 459 -4.43 25.63 52.09
N LEU A 460 -3.57 24.88 51.41
CA LEU A 460 -2.40 24.23 52.03
C LEU A 460 -1.31 25.23 52.45
N SER A 461 -1.15 26.34 51.73
CA SER A 461 -0.17 27.37 52.05
C SER A 461 -0.59 28.34 53.16
N ILE A 462 -1.87 28.35 53.57
CA ILE A 462 -2.38 29.19 54.67
C ILE A 462 -2.32 28.45 56.04
N ARG A 463 -1.99 27.15 56.06
CA ARG A 463 -1.78 26.35 57.29
C ARG A 463 -0.31 26.20 57.69
N ILE A 464 0.51 27.23 57.51
CA ILE A 464 1.81 27.35 58.17
C ILE A 464 1.92 28.79 58.70
N GLY A 465 1.54 28.96 59.97
CA GLY A 465 1.59 30.25 60.65
C GLY A 465 0.64 30.29 61.85
N ASN A 466 0.98 29.59 62.93
CA ASN A 466 0.36 29.80 64.24
C ASN A 466 0.75 31.18 64.77
N ILE A 467 -0.12 32.19 64.63
CA ILE A 467 -0.23 33.29 65.61
C ILE A 467 -1.71 33.58 65.82
N THR A 468 -2.20 33.16 66.97
CA THR A 468 -3.46 33.60 67.58
C THR A 468 -3.30 35.03 68.12
N LEU A 469 -4.15 35.95 67.68
CA LEU A 469 -4.55 37.12 68.47
C LEU A 469 -6.06 37.30 68.35
N ALA A 470 -6.72 37.50 69.49
CA ALA A 470 -8.16 37.53 69.64
C ALA A 470 -8.75 38.94 69.51
N ILE A 471 -9.80 39.08 68.66
CA ILE A 471 -11.18 39.62 68.83
C ILE A 471 -11.31 40.90 69.73
N PRO A 472 -12.07 42.00 69.40
CA PRO A 472 -13.48 41.92 69.01
C PRO A 472 -14.12 43.01 68.10
N GLN A 473 -15.31 42.63 67.61
CA GLN A 473 -16.42 43.37 66.97
C GLN A 473 -16.20 43.95 65.57
#